data_AF-Q2EZ62-F1
#
_entry.id   AF-Q2EZ62-F1
#
_cell.length_a   1.000
_cell.length_b   1.000
_cell.length_c   1.000
_cell.angle_alpha   90.00
_cell.angle_beta   90.00
_cell.angle_gamma   90.00
#
_symmetry.space_group_name_H-M   'P 1'
#
loop_
_entity.id
_entity.type
_entity.pdbx_description
1 polymer ?
#
loop_
_entity_poly.entity_id
_entity_poly.type
_entity_poly.pdbx_seq_one_letter_code
_entity_poly.pdbx_strand_id
1 'polypeptide(L)' 'AYECGFEPFGIPGRPFSVRFFLVGILFLIFDLEISFLFPWCVLFNQISPFGFWVMVVFLGVLTLGLLYEWIKGGLEWE' A
#
# COMPACT_ATOMS: atom_id res chain seq x y z
N ALA A 1 22.38 -23.80 0.88
CA ALA A 1 22.00 -24.92 0.00
C ALA A 1 21.69 -26.12 0.89
N TYR A 2 20.51 -26.71 0.75
CA TYR A 2 20.13 -27.93 1.47
C TYR A 2 20.55 -29.13 0.60
N GLU A 3 21.33 -30.03 1.18
CA GLU A 3 22.13 -31.03 0.45
C GLU A 3 21.56 -32.44 0.65
N CYS A 4 20.24 -32.57 0.55
CA CYS A 4 19.63 -33.86 0.25
C CYS A 4 19.54 -33.95 -1.26
N GLY A 5 20.22 -34.94 -1.87
CA GLY A 5 20.36 -35.17 -3.32
C GLY A 5 19.07 -35.44 -4.09
N PHE A 6 18.08 -34.57 -3.95
CA PHE A 6 16.94 -34.45 -4.84
C PHE A 6 17.26 -33.37 -5.88
N GLU A 7 17.02 -33.67 -7.16
CA GLU A 7 17.03 -32.66 -8.21
C GLU A 7 16.13 -31.49 -7.80
N PRO A 8 16.55 -30.23 -7.98
CA PRO A 8 15.72 -29.09 -7.65
C PRO A 8 14.46 -29.13 -8.51
N PHE A 9 13.34 -29.60 -7.93
CA PHE A 9 12.03 -29.55 -8.55
C PHE A 9 11.57 -28.09 -8.66
N GLY A 10 12.03 -27.41 -9.70
CA GLY A 10 11.60 -26.05 -9.99
C GLY A 10 12.32 -25.46 -11.17
N ILE A 11 11.62 -25.38 -12.30
CA ILE A 11 11.99 -24.53 -13.43
C ILE A 11 12.16 -23.09 -12.88
N PRO A 12 13.34 -22.46 -12.99
CA PRO A 12 13.51 -21.05 -12.63
C PRO A 12 12.64 -20.21 -13.56
N GLY A 13 11.73 -19.41 -12.99
CA GLY A 13 10.76 -18.62 -13.76
C GLY A 13 9.29 -19.04 -13.61
N ARG A 14 8.93 -19.82 -12.59
CA ARG A 14 7.51 -19.96 -12.21
C ARG A 14 6.89 -18.56 -12.02
N PRO A 15 5.72 -18.26 -12.64
CA PRO A 15 5.10 -16.96 -12.53
C PRO A 15 4.83 -16.66 -11.06
N PHE A 16 5.47 -15.61 -10.56
CA PHE A 16 5.26 -15.11 -9.21
C PHE A 16 3.81 -14.60 -9.11
N SER A 17 3.14 -14.84 -8.00
CA SER A 17 1.75 -14.40 -7.87
C SER A 17 1.69 -12.87 -7.89
N VAL A 18 0.85 -12.31 -8.77
CA VAL A 18 0.64 -10.86 -8.94
C VAL A 18 0.21 -10.18 -7.63
N ARG A 19 -0.29 -10.98 -6.68
CA ARG A 19 -0.74 -10.58 -5.34
C ARG A 19 0.36 -9.91 -4.52
N PHE A 20 1.60 -10.42 -4.56
CA PHE A 20 2.71 -9.79 -3.83
C PHE A 20 3.06 -8.39 -4.36
N PHE A 21 2.86 -8.17 -5.67
CA PHE A 21 3.05 -6.86 -6.28
C PHE A 21 1.97 -5.88 -5.86
N LEU A 22 0.70 -6.32 -5.76
CA LEU A 22 -0.40 -5.50 -5.26
C LEU A 22 -0.16 -5.05 -3.81
N VAL A 23 0.26 -5.96 -2.93
CA VAL A 23 0.63 -5.62 -1.54
C VAL A 23 1.78 -4.61 -1.49
N GLY A 24 2.78 -4.77 -2.37
CA GLY A 24 3.90 -3.82 -2.47
C GLY A 24 3.47 -2.42 -2.91
N ILE A 25 2.60 -2.32 -3.92
CA ILE A 25 2.04 -1.02 -4.34
C ILE A 25 1.20 -0.41 -3.22
N LEU A 26 0.37 -1.21 -2.55
CA LEU A 26 -0.47 -0.72 -1.45
C LEU A 26 0.37 -0.14 -0.31
N PHE A 27 1.43 -0.85 0.07
CA PHE A 27 2.38 -0.38 1.07
C PHE A 27 3.03 0.94 0.64
N LEU A 28 3.45 1.07 -0.61
CA LEU A 28 4.04 2.30 -1.15
C LEU A 28 3.07 3.48 -1.09
N ILE A 29 1.80 3.28 -1.49
CA ILE A 29 0.77 4.33 -1.44
C ILE A 29 0.50 4.76 0.00
N PHE A 30 0.40 3.81 0.93
CA PHE A 30 0.15 4.10 2.34
C PHE A 30 1.33 4.83 3.01
N ASP A 31 2.57 4.46 2.68
CA ASP A 31 3.77 5.17 3.15
C ASP A 31 3.79 6.62 2.65
N LEU A 32 3.43 6.83 1.38
CA LEU A 32 3.29 8.15 0.79
C LEU A 32 2.19 8.99 1.47
N GLU A 33 1.05 8.38 1.83
CA GLU A 33 -0.02 9.03 2.59
C GLU A 33 0.49 9.56 3.94
N ILE A 34 1.21 8.74 4.70
CA ILE A 34 1.79 9.12 5.99
C ILE A 34 2.82 10.24 5.81
N SER A 35 3.64 10.16 4.76
CA SER A 35 4.65 11.16 4.44
C SER A 35 4.04 12.55 4.20
N PHE A 36 2.84 12.63 3.60
CA PHE A 36 2.09 13.88 3.47
C PHE A 36 1.36 14.31 4.74
N LEU A 37 0.89 13.36 5.54
CA LEU A 37 0.20 13.64 6.80
C LEU A 37 1.16 14.24 7.85
N PHE A 38 2.42 13.79 7.87
CA PHE A 38 3.42 14.23 8.85
C PHE A 38 3.66 15.75 8.87
N PRO A 39 4.03 16.43 7.76
CA PRO A 39 4.24 17.88 7.77
C PRO A 39 2.95 18.65 8.08
N TRP A 40 1.78 18.14 7.70
CA TRP A 40 0.50 18.76 8.04
C TRP A 40 0.22 18.72 9.54
N CYS A 41 0.48 17.59 10.20
CA CYS A 41 0.39 17.47 11.65
C CYS A 41 1.36 18.42 12.37
N VAL A 42 2.60 18.53 11.88
CA VAL A 42 3.61 19.44 12.47
C VAL A 42 3.19 20.90 12.33
N LEU A 43 2.58 21.28 11.21
CA LEU A 43 2.16 22.65 10.93
C LEU A 43 0.72 22.95 11.36
N PHE A 44 0.01 22.03 12.02
CA PHE A 44 -1.43 22.14 12.32
C PHE A 44 -1.84 23.49 12.94
N ASN A 45 -1.01 24.03 13.84
CA ASN A 45 -1.27 25.32 14.51
C ASN A 45 -1.16 26.56 13.60
N GLN A 46 -0.53 26.44 12.43
CA GLN A 46 -0.32 27.53 11.47
C GLN A 46 -1.24 27.42 10.24
N ILE A 47 -2.04 26.36 10.17
CA ILE A 47 -2.86 26.05 8.99
C ILE A 47 -4.21 26.77 9.09
N SER A 48 -4.57 27.45 8.00
CA SER A 48 -5.90 28.05 7.84
C SER A 48 -7.00 26.96 7.85
N PRO A 49 -8.23 27.26 8.29
CA PRO A 49 -9.37 26.33 8.21
C PRO A 49 -9.58 25.71 6.82
N PHE A 50 -9.17 26.42 5.76
CA PHE A 50 -9.17 25.90 4.41
C PHE A 50 -8.19 24.72 4.22
N GLY A 51 -6.97 24.81 4.75
CA GLY A 51 -5.97 23.74 4.66
C GLY A 51 -6.35 22.50 5.48
N PHE A 52 -7.18 22.66 6.50
CA PHE A 52 -7.80 21.52 7.19
C PHE A 52 -8.72 20.74 6.24
N TRP A 53 -9.66 21.41 5.58
CA TRP A 53 -10.60 20.78 4.65
C TRP A 53 -9.91 20.12 3.45
N VAL A 54 -8.85 20.76 2.91
CA VAL A 54 -8.06 20.18 1.82
C VAL A 54 -7.46 18.83 2.23
N MET A 55 -6.89 18.71 3.44
CA MET A 55 -6.34 17.44 3.89
C MET A 55 -7.41 16.39 4.20
N VAL A 56 -8.58 16.80 4.71
CA VAL A 56 -9.71 15.87 4.91
C VAL A 56 -10.15 15.27 3.57
N VAL A 57 -10.26 16.09 2.52
CA VAL A 57 -10.59 15.61 1.17
C VAL A 57 -9.49 14.71 0.61
N PHE A 58 -8.22 15.10 0.78
CA PHE A 58 -7.07 14.30 0.34
C PHE A 58 -7.07 12.90 0.97
N LEU A 59 -7.22 12.82 2.30
CA LEU A 59 -7.33 11.54 3.00
C LEU A 59 -8.54 10.76 2.51
N GLY A 60 -9.71 11.39 2.38
CA GLY A 60 -10.93 10.74 1.91
C GLY A 60 -10.78 10.08 0.53
N VAL A 61 -10.10 10.73 -0.42
CA VAL A 61 -9.84 10.15 -1.75
C VAL A 61 -8.93 8.92 -1.65
N LEU A 62 -7.88 8.98 -0.84
CA LEU A 62 -6.96 7.85 -0.64
C LEU A 62 -7.63 6.67 0.07
N THR A 63 -8.43 6.93 1.12
CA THR A 63 -9.16 5.88 1.83
C THR A 63 -10.20 5.22 0.93
N LEU A 64 -10.86 5.98 0.05
CA LEU A 64 -11.78 5.42 -0.95
C LEU A 64 -11.06 4.53 -1.97
N GLY A 65 -9.86 4.93 -2.41
CA GLY A 65 -9.03 4.10 -3.29
C GLY A 65 -8.63 2.77 -2.62
N LEU A 66 -8.22 2.83 -1.34
CA LEU A 66 -7.92 1.65 -0.53
C LEU A 66 -9.14 0.75 -0.35
N LEU A 67 -10.30 1.33 -0.04
CA LEU A 67 -11.54 0.59 0.13
C LEU A 67 -11.97 -0.12 -1.16
N TYR A 68 -11.80 0.52 -2.32
CA TYR A 68 -12.09 -0.08 -3.61
C TYR A 68 -11.21 -1.31 -3.89
N GLU A 69 -9.90 -1.21 -3.64
CA GLU A 69 -8.97 -2.35 -3.78
C GLU A 69 -9.30 -3.49 -2.82
N TRP A 70 -9.73 -3.17 -1.59
CA TRP A 70 -10.19 -4.16 -0.62
C TRP A 70 -11.41 -4.92 -1.16
N ILE A 71 -12.45 -4.21 -1.60
CA ILE A 71 -13.69 -4.83 -2.10
C ILE A 71 -13.43 -5.68 -3.34
N LYS A 72 -12.43 -5.33 -4.16
CA LYS A 72 -12.07 -6.08 -5.36
C LYS A 72 -11.33 -7.41 -5.06
N GLY A 73 -11.07 -7.72 -3.79
CA GLY A 73 -10.44 -8.98 -3.39
C GLY A 73 -8.94 -9.02 -3.67
N GLY A 74 -8.28 -7.87 -3.81
CA GLY A 74 -6.82 -7.79 -3.97
C GLY A 74 -6.04 -8.33 -2.76
N LEU A 75 -6.73 -8.47 -1.61
CA LEU A 75 -6.16 -8.85 -0.32
C LEU A 75 -6.65 -10.20 0.23
N GLU A 76 -7.53 -10.93 -0.48
CA GLU A 76 -8.04 -12.22 0.00
C GLU A 76 -7.02 -13.36 -0.22
N TRP A 77 -6.85 -14.16 0.83
CA TRP A 77 -5.95 -15.29 0.90
C TRP A 77 -6.77 -16.58 0.93
N GLU A 78 -6.70 -17.37 -0.14
CA GLU A 78 -6.87 -18.83 -0.11
C GLU A 78 -5.51 -19.49 -0.33
#